data_AF-A0ABD5SI50-F1
#
_entry.id   AF-A0ABD5SI50-F1
#
_cell.length_a   1.000
_cell.length_b   1.000
_cell.length_c   1.000
_cell.angle_alpha   90.00
_cell.angle_beta   90.00
_cell.angle_gamma   90.00
#
_symmetry.space_group_name_H-M   'P 1'
#
loop_
_entity.id
_entity.type
_entity.pdbx_description
1 polymer ?
#
loop_
_entity_poly.entity_id
_entity_poly.type
_entity_poly.pdbx_seq_one_letter_code
_entity_poly.pdbx_strand_id
1 'polypeptide(L)'
;GAEVINAREERVDVFAAVDALADHGIDRLMVEGGGEVIFSCFAAGVVDELQVYVGSLIVGGRESPTLADGDGFVDEFPRLELAEIDRLDDGVVLSYQVNGASE
;
A
#
# COMPACT_ATOMS: atom_id res chain seq x y z
N GLY A 1 16.24 18.09 13.45
CA GLY A 1 15.91 17.04 14.43
C GLY A 1 14.95 16.06 13.79
N ALA A 2 14.53 15.03 14.50
CA ALA A 2 13.43 14.16 14.11
C ALA A 2 12.30 14.30 15.14
N GLU A 3 11.07 14.21 14.67
CA GLU A 3 9.88 14.12 15.52
C GLU A 3 9.46 12.64 15.60
N VAL A 4 9.05 12.19 16.78
CA VAL A 4 8.68 10.79 17.03
C VAL A 4 7.22 10.74 17.42
N ILE A 5 6.44 10.03 16.61
CA ILE A 5 5.02 9.75 16.87
C ILE A 5 4.92 8.33 17.41
N ASN A 6 4.33 8.16 18.59
CA ASN A 6 4.06 6.84 19.16
C ASN A 6 2.66 6.37 18.74
N ALA A 7 2.60 5.41 17.82
CA ALA A 7 1.37 4.81 17.31
C ALA A 7 1.27 3.33 17.73
N ARG A 8 1.09 3.06 19.04
CA ARG A 8 1.17 1.78 19.79
C ARG A 8 2.58 1.31 20.22
N GLU A 9 2.59 0.34 21.16
CA GLU A 9 3.78 -0.14 21.90
C GLU A 9 4.49 -1.36 21.28
N GLU A 10 3.77 -2.32 20.66
CA GLU A 10 4.38 -3.56 20.13
C GLU A 10 4.53 -3.58 18.60
N ARG A 11 3.47 -3.17 17.88
CA ARG A 11 3.45 -2.94 16.44
C ARG A 11 2.78 -1.61 16.14
N VAL A 12 3.24 -0.95 15.10
CA VAL A 12 2.63 0.30 14.61
C VAL A 12 1.20 0.04 14.19
N ASP A 13 0.28 0.80 14.78
CA ASP A 13 -1.10 0.89 14.30
C ASP A 13 -1.12 1.82 13.09
N VAL A 14 -1.23 1.26 11.89
CA VAL A 14 -1.11 2.01 10.63
C VAL A 14 -2.21 3.06 10.50
N PHE A 15 -3.43 2.76 10.93
CA PHE A 15 -4.51 3.73 10.91
C PHE A 15 -4.17 4.93 11.82
N ALA A 16 -3.79 4.66 13.08
CA ALA A 16 -3.42 5.73 14.01
C ALA A 16 -2.18 6.52 13.57
N ALA A 17 -1.22 5.87 12.90
CA ALA A 17 -0.05 6.53 12.36
C ALA A 17 -0.42 7.49 11.22
N VAL A 18 -1.29 7.07 10.28
CA VAL A 18 -1.76 7.92 9.19
C VAL A 18 -2.61 9.08 9.72
N ASP A 19 -3.51 8.82 10.68
CA ASP A 19 -4.32 9.86 11.35
C ASP A 19 -3.43 10.91 12.04
N ALA A 20 -2.39 10.46 12.75
CA ALA A 20 -1.42 11.37 13.34
C ALA A 20 -0.67 12.19 12.29
N LEU A 21 -0.30 11.62 11.13
CA LEU A 21 0.33 12.40 10.05
C LEU A 21 -0.62 13.46 9.49
N ALA A 22 -1.91 13.16 9.38
CA ALA A 22 -2.93 14.13 8.96
C ALA A 22 -3.04 15.30 9.96
N ASP A 23 -2.99 15.02 11.27
CA ASP A 23 -2.92 16.07 12.32
C ASP A 23 -1.69 16.98 12.19
N HIS A 24 -0.62 16.51 11.53
CA HIS A 24 0.58 17.30 11.22
C HIS A 24 0.51 17.99 9.85
N GLY A 25 -0.67 18.01 9.21
CA GLY A 25 -0.91 18.67 7.93
C GLY A 25 -0.40 17.88 6.72
N ILE A 26 -0.22 16.56 6.86
CA ILE A 26 0.16 15.68 5.75
C ILE A 26 -1.11 15.08 5.16
N ASP A 27 -1.63 15.74 4.13
CA ASP A 27 -2.89 15.34 3.46
C ASP A 27 -2.68 14.32 2.32
N ARG A 28 -1.43 14.11 1.89
CA ARG A 28 -1.08 13.13 0.84
C ARG A 28 0.19 12.38 1.23
N LEU A 29 0.05 11.07 1.40
CA LEU A 29 1.13 10.16 1.75
C LEU A 29 1.42 9.20 0.59
N MET A 30 2.70 9.03 0.26
CA MET A 30 3.15 7.99 -0.68
C MET A 30 3.84 6.88 0.12
N VAL A 31 3.33 5.65 -0.04
CA VAL A 31 3.88 4.45 0.61
C VAL A 31 4.52 3.58 -0.46
N GLU A 32 5.84 3.38 -0.38
CA GLU A 32 6.60 2.66 -1.42
C GLU A 32 6.90 1.19 -1.09
N GLY A 33 6.62 0.73 0.14
CA GLY A 33 6.89 -0.65 0.55
C GLY A 33 7.52 -0.80 1.93
N GLY A 34 7.95 -1.99 2.33
CA GLY A 34 7.89 -3.28 1.60
C GLY A 34 6.51 -3.96 1.61
N GLY A 35 6.43 -5.21 1.15
CA GLY A 35 5.17 -5.95 1.01
C GLY A 35 4.35 -6.06 2.31
N GLU A 36 5.00 -6.17 3.47
CA GLU A 36 4.36 -6.14 4.80
C GLU A 36 3.72 -4.78 5.13
N VAL A 37 4.38 -3.67 4.76
CA VAL A 37 3.87 -2.30 4.98
C VAL A 37 2.68 -2.05 4.06
N ILE A 38 2.82 -2.40 2.77
CA ILE A 38 1.73 -2.29 1.79
C ILE A 38 0.52 -3.10 2.23
N PHE A 39 0.72 -4.37 2.64
CA PHE A 39 -0.35 -5.19 3.21
C PHE A 39 -1.01 -4.51 4.41
N SER A 40 -0.22 -4.00 5.36
CA SER A 40 -0.74 -3.36 6.57
C SER A 40 -1.57 -2.10 6.25
N CYS A 41 -1.19 -1.32 5.22
CA CYS A 41 -1.98 -0.20 4.75
C CYS A 41 -3.33 -0.64 4.15
N PHE A 42 -3.33 -1.68 3.30
CA PHE A 42 -4.58 -2.23 2.79
C PHE A 42 -5.47 -2.81 3.89
N ALA A 43 -4.88 -3.55 4.84
CA ALA A 43 -5.59 -4.13 5.97
C ALA A 43 -6.16 -3.08 6.93
N ALA A 44 -5.51 -1.91 7.04
CA ALA A 44 -6.00 -0.78 7.80
C ALA A 44 -7.05 0.07 7.04
N GLY A 45 -7.29 -0.20 5.75
CA GLY A 45 -8.27 0.53 4.94
C GLY A 45 -7.88 1.98 4.64
N VAL A 46 -6.57 2.30 4.62
CA VAL A 46 -6.06 3.68 4.43
C VAL A 46 -5.50 3.94 3.03
N VAL A 47 -5.75 3.05 2.07
CA VAL A 47 -5.21 3.16 0.70
C VAL A 47 -6.30 3.62 -0.25
N ASP A 48 -6.09 4.78 -0.88
CA ASP A 48 -6.99 5.32 -1.90
C ASP A 48 -6.57 4.93 -3.33
N GLU A 49 -5.26 4.89 -3.59
CA GLU A 49 -4.67 4.64 -4.92
C GLU A 49 -3.52 3.62 -4.81
N LEU A 50 -3.39 2.75 -5.82
CA LEU A 50 -2.24 1.87 -6.00
C LEU A 50 -1.62 2.10 -7.37
N GLN A 51 -0.32 2.42 -7.40
CA GLN A 51 0.48 2.47 -8.61
C GLN A 51 1.49 1.32 -8.63
N VAL A 52 1.47 0.51 -9.69
CA VAL A 52 2.35 -0.65 -9.85
C VAL A 52 3.14 -0.55 -11.14
N TYR A 53 4.47 -0.55 -11.04
CA TYR A 53 5.33 -0.76 -12.20
C TYR A 53 5.57 -2.26 -12.43
N VAL A 54 5.26 -2.75 -13.62
CA VAL A 54 5.53 -4.12 -14.06
C VAL A 54 6.62 -4.08 -15.13
N GLY A 55 7.85 -4.46 -14.73
CA GLY A 55 9.00 -4.55 -15.63
C GLY A 55 9.10 -5.89 -16.37
N SER A 56 9.88 -5.91 -17.46
CA SER A 56 10.11 -7.10 -18.31
C SER A 56 11.15 -8.07 -17.71
N LEU A 57 10.98 -8.46 -16.44
CA LEU A 57 11.90 -9.36 -15.72
C LEU A 57 11.14 -10.39 -14.88
N ILE A 58 11.63 -11.62 -14.84
CA ILE A 58 11.13 -12.68 -13.95
C ILE A 58 12.22 -13.03 -12.94
N VAL A 59 11.92 -12.81 -11.65
CA VAL A 59 12.82 -13.19 -10.54
C VAL A 59 12.49 -14.60 -10.04
N GLY A 60 11.20 -14.88 -9.77
CA GLY A 60 10.74 -16.13 -9.18
C GLY A 60 11.16 -16.32 -7.71
N GLY A 61 10.82 -17.45 -7.12
CA GLY A 61 11.16 -17.81 -5.73
C GLY A 61 9.95 -17.83 -4.80
N ARG A 62 9.76 -18.94 -4.08
CA ARG A 62 8.64 -19.14 -3.15
C ARG A 62 8.66 -18.18 -1.96
N GLU A 63 9.84 -17.74 -1.57
CA GLU A 63 10.09 -16.87 -0.41
C GLU A 63 10.54 -15.47 -0.84
N SER A 64 10.44 -15.16 -2.14
CA SER A 64 10.74 -13.83 -2.65
C SER A 64 9.64 -12.86 -2.24
N PRO A 65 9.97 -11.63 -1.80
CA PRO A 65 8.97 -10.62 -1.46
C PRO A 65 8.02 -10.35 -2.62
N THR A 66 6.76 -10.10 -2.29
CA THR A 66 5.71 -9.78 -3.27
C THR A 66 5.22 -8.34 -3.07
N LEU A 67 4.25 -7.90 -3.89
CA LEU A 67 3.67 -6.56 -3.79
C LEU A 67 3.00 -6.31 -2.43
N ALA A 68 2.29 -7.31 -1.92
CA ALA A 68 1.62 -7.28 -0.63
C ALA A 68 1.78 -8.65 0.00
N ASP A 69 2.67 -8.73 0.99
CA ASP A 69 2.97 -9.96 1.75
C ASP A 69 1.95 -10.09 2.90
N GLY A 70 2.40 -10.03 4.15
CA GLY A 70 1.53 -10.08 5.32
C GLY A 70 0.76 -11.39 5.46
N ASP A 71 -0.24 -11.38 6.33
CA ASP A 71 -1.03 -12.59 6.64
C ASP A 71 -2.01 -12.96 5.51
N GLY A 72 -2.25 -12.03 4.57
CA GLY A 72 -3.23 -12.16 3.49
C GLY A 72 -4.69 -11.91 3.94
N PHE A 73 -5.56 -11.69 2.96
CA PHE A 73 -7.01 -11.53 3.17
C PHE A 73 -7.72 -12.87 2.98
N VAL A 74 -8.74 -13.16 3.80
CA VAL A 74 -9.49 -14.43 3.74
C VAL A 74 -10.95 -14.28 3.30
N ASP A 75 -11.57 -13.12 3.55
CA ASP A 75 -12.99 -12.87 3.25
C ASP A 75 -13.19 -11.52 2.53
N GLU A 76 -12.74 -10.43 3.15
CA GLU A 76 -12.84 -9.08 2.60
C GLU A 76 -11.57 -8.74 1.82
N PHE A 77 -11.67 -8.76 0.50
CA PHE A 77 -10.56 -8.47 -0.41
C PHE A 77 -10.65 -7.02 -0.93
N PRO A 78 -9.58 -6.21 -0.81
CA PRO A 78 -9.52 -4.89 -1.42
C PRO A 78 -9.79 -4.99 -2.93
N ARG A 79 -10.77 -4.22 -3.42
CA ARG A 79 -11.13 -4.20 -4.85
C ARG A 79 -10.44 -3.04 -5.53
N LEU A 80 -9.78 -3.36 -6.64
CA LEU A 80 -9.06 -2.40 -7.45
C LEU A 80 -9.80 -2.16 -8.77
N GLU A 81 -9.91 -0.90 -9.15
CA GLU A 81 -10.41 -0.48 -10.46
C GLU A 81 -9.26 0.11 -11.26
N LEU A 82 -8.95 -0.49 -12.42
CA LEU A 82 -7.88 -0.02 -13.28
C LEU A 82 -8.29 1.30 -13.93
N ALA A 83 -7.60 2.38 -13.57
CA ALA A 83 -7.87 3.72 -14.07
C ALA A 83 -7.01 4.06 -15.30
N GLU A 84 -5.73 3.67 -15.28
CA GLU A 84 -4.78 4.05 -16.32
C GLU A 84 -3.72 2.96 -16.56
N ILE A 85 -3.24 2.88 -17.81
CA ILE A 85 -2.13 2.02 -18.22
C ILE A 85 -1.17 2.88 -19.03
N ASP A 86 0.03 3.08 -18.51
CA ASP A 86 1.08 3.83 -19.19
C ASP A 86 2.28 2.96 -19.48
N ARG A 87 2.76 2.99 -20.73
CA ARG A 87 4.04 2.36 -21.04
C ARG A 87 5.16 3.26 -20.54
N LEU A 88 6.03 2.69 -19.70
CA LEU A 88 7.24 3.35 -19.22
C LEU A 88 8.42 2.43 -19.51
N ASP A 89 9.37 2.92 -20.30
CA ASP A 89 10.51 2.15 -20.80
C ASP A 89 10.09 0.81 -21.47
N ASP A 90 10.59 -0.31 -20.96
CA ASP A 90 10.27 -1.66 -21.39
C ASP A 90 9.19 -2.34 -20.53
N GLY A 91 8.56 -1.60 -19.62
CA GLY A 91 7.48 -2.05 -18.75
C GLY A 91 6.20 -1.22 -18.89
N VAL A 92 5.32 -1.37 -17.89
CA VAL A 92 4.07 -0.61 -17.78
C VAL A 92 3.85 -0.14 -16.34
N VAL A 93 3.30 1.05 -16.18
CA VAL A 93 2.71 1.53 -14.93
C VAL A 93 1.20 1.29 -15.02
N LEU A 94 0.65 0.65 -13.98
CA LEU A 94 -0.77 0.42 -13.81
C LEU A 94 -1.24 1.27 -12.63
N SER A 95 -2.19 2.16 -12.86
CA SER A 95 -2.79 3.00 -11.83
C SER A 95 -4.17 2.47 -11.49
N TYR A 96 -4.39 2.14 -10.23
CA TYR A 96 -5.65 1.61 -9.72
C TYR A 96 -6.25 2.54 -8.67
N GLN A 97 -7.57 2.72 -8.73
CA GLN A 97 -8.35 3.27 -7.63
C GLN A 97 -8.78 2.12 -6.71
N VAL A 98 -8.74 2.35 -5.39
CA VAL A 98 -9.24 1.40 -4.41
C VAL A 98 -10.71 1.70 -4.16
N ASN A 99 -11.59 0.81 -4.63
CA ASN A 99 -13.01 0.92 -4.32
C ASN A 99 -13.18 0.47 -2.87
N GLY A 100 -13.36 1.43 -1.96
CA GLY A 100 -13.76 1.15 -0.59
C GLY A 100 -14.93 0.19 -0.59
N ALA A 101 -14.95 -0.79 0.32
CA ALA A 101 -16.14 -1.60 0.55
C ALA A 101 -17.29 -0.61 0.80
N SER A 102 -18.15 -0.45 -0.20
CA SER A 102 -19.37 0.33 -0.05
C SER A 102 -20.15 -0.31 1.10
N GLU A 103 -20.53 0.55 2.05
CA GLU A 103 -21.24 0.27 3.31
C GLU A 103 -22.24 -0.90 3.28
#